data_AF-A0A2S7UYE5-F1
#
_entry.id   AF-A0A2S7UYE5-F1
#
_cell.length_a   1.000
_cell.length_b   1.000
_cell.length_c   1.000
_cell.angle_alpha   90.00
_cell.angle_beta   90.00
_cell.angle_gamma   90.00
#
_symmetry.space_group_name_H-M   'P 1'
#
loop_
_entity.id
_entity.type
_entity.pdbx_description
1 polymer ?
#
loop_
_entity_poly.entity_id
_entity_poly.type
_entity_poly.pdbx_seq_one_letter_code
_entity_poly.pdbx_strand_id
1 'polypeptide(L)'
;MFLFVVPFLIGILVVNVFFSSEDLTLQQEADNAALAGNYIKTENVYDELINADPFNIKLHRSKIRSHFNRPKKIGKSAYRDDQTIALQYATFASTNHAELSDIGYYGIGYMEAIKGNDDNALLRYLKVKNTKLHYLNNSIGYIYLTKKHYVIAETYFLKEIEAQGNLSGAYSNLAKVYEASGEEDKLIKLLSNTEAKQYISERVIRHHLLKNGNVKDYSAYAFSLGNVTTTGLVGALLILAFWIVFILWVDVYETEKLKHILFALCLGSGFSMLATPLYDFYFVSLGWQLNGNYLNDLLYSIFAIGLIEETLKILPFLIILRFTNIINESMDYIVYASVCALGFAFMENLMYFHQAGLDDVLSRSTSATILHMALTSFVAYGLMYGKYKGDINYSAGYFVFAFIVACFIHGFYDFWLLSDGWIGQLQFLSLGILYIAVQRYGRAITNALNYSEFNTKKGQLIRSSEFLALSLSIIAVYQYAAIGYKFGAENANINLFMMILNSAFLVFILIEVLGELNVSKGYWVSILKIKSYEKVGRM
;
A
#
# COMPACT_ATOMS: atom_id res chain seq x y z
N MET A 1 24.52 6.68 -19.21
CA MET A 1 24.92 5.51 -18.40
C MET A 1 25.78 5.91 -17.20
N PHE A 2 26.85 6.70 -17.37
CA PHE A 2 27.75 7.11 -16.27
C PHE A 2 27.07 7.93 -15.13
N LEU A 3 26.11 8.79 -15.45
CA LEU A 3 25.39 9.63 -14.47
C LEU A 3 24.49 8.84 -13.49
N PHE A 4 24.11 7.60 -13.82
CA PHE A 4 23.15 6.81 -13.02
C PHE A 4 23.82 5.82 -12.09
N VAL A 5 25.01 5.33 -12.47
CA VAL A 5 25.75 4.31 -11.71
C VAL A 5 26.41 4.92 -10.48
N VAL A 6 26.88 6.17 -10.57
CA VAL A 6 27.65 6.82 -9.50
C VAL A 6 26.85 7.02 -8.21
N PRO A 7 25.62 7.59 -8.21
CA PRO A 7 24.83 7.73 -6.99
C PRO A 7 24.53 6.38 -6.32
N PHE A 8 24.29 5.34 -7.13
CA PHE A 8 24.08 3.98 -6.64
C PHE A 8 25.32 3.38 -6.00
N LEU A 9 26.49 3.50 -6.64
CA LEU A 9 27.75 3.01 -6.09
C LEU A 9 28.11 3.73 -4.78
N ILE A 10 27.89 5.05 -4.71
CA ILE A 10 28.08 5.83 -3.49
C ILE A 10 27.11 5.35 -2.40
N GLY A 11 25.83 5.16 -2.74
CA GLY A 11 24.82 4.63 -1.81
C GLY A 11 25.22 3.27 -1.23
N ILE A 12 25.65 2.33 -2.10
CA ILE A 12 26.15 1.01 -1.69
C ILE A 12 27.34 1.16 -0.73
N LEU A 13 28.31 2.00 -1.07
CA LEU A 13 29.48 2.21 -0.22
C LEU A 13 29.10 2.80 1.14
N VAL A 14 28.27 3.83 1.17
CA VAL A 14 27.82 4.49 2.41
C VAL A 14 27.08 3.49 3.32
N VAL A 15 26.12 2.74 2.78
CA VAL A 15 25.32 1.80 3.58
C VAL A 15 26.18 0.70 4.18
N ASN A 16 27.07 0.10 3.39
CA ASN A 16 27.91 -1.01 3.86
C ASN A 16 29.03 -0.55 4.81
N VAL A 17 29.43 0.72 4.78
CA VAL A 17 30.43 1.28 5.71
C VAL A 17 29.79 1.74 7.03
N PHE A 18 28.63 2.39 6.99
CA PHE A 18 28.07 3.08 8.16
C PHE A 18 26.96 2.32 8.90
N PHE A 19 26.38 1.28 8.30
CA PHE A 19 25.23 0.56 8.89
C PHE A 19 25.52 -0.93 9.11
N SER A 20 26.69 -1.26 9.67
CA SER A 20 27.01 -2.63 10.07
C SER A 20 26.11 -3.09 11.23
N SER A 21 25.90 -4.41 11.31
CA SER A 21 25.05 -5.04 12.34
C SER A 21 25.84 -5.60 13.53
N GLU A 22 27.11 -5.21 13.70
CA GLU A 22 28.03 -5.85 14.64
C GLU A 22 27.64 -5.67 16.13
N ASP A 23 26.86 -4.63 16.45
CA ASP A 23 26.45 -4.29 17.83
C ASP A 23 25.03 -4.76 18.23
N LEU A 24 24.33 -5.50 17.36
CA LEU A 24 22.95 -5.93 17.64
C LEU A 24 22.90 -7.20 18.50
N THR A 25 21.95 -7.26 19.44
CA THR A 25 21.59 -8.54 20.09
C THR A 25 20.94 -9.49 19.09
N LEU A 26 21.05 -10.81 19.30
CA LEU A 26 20.41 -11.82 18.43
C LEU A 26 18.90 -11.59 18.24
N GLN A 27 18.19 -11.16 19.30
CA GLN A 27 16.76 -10.85 19.18
C GLN A 27 16.51 -9.63 18.25
N GLN A 28 17.30 -8.56 18.40
CA GLN A 28 17.20 -7.38 17.51
C GLN A 28 17.58 -7.74 16.07
N GLU A 29 18.58 -8.60 15.90
CA GLU A 29 18.98 -9.09 14.59
C GLU A 29 17.86 -9.88 13.91
N ALA A 30 17.20 -10.79 14.65
CA ALA A 30 16.04 -11.53 14.14
C ALA A 30 14.85 -10.62 13.81
N ASP A 31 14.55 -9.64 14.67
CA ASP A 31 13.44 -8.71 14.45
C ASP A 31 13.71 -7.78 13.26
N ASN A 32 14.93 -7.25 13.12
CA ASN A 32 15.33 -6.44 11.97
C ASN A 32 15.32 -7.25 10.67
N ALA A 33 15.83 -8.48 10.68
CA ALA A 33 15.78 -9.37 9.54
C ALA A 33 14.33 -9.71 9.14
N ALA A 34 13.44 -9.92 10.11
CA ALA A 34 12.03 -10.19 9.86
C ALA A 34 11.33 -8.98 9.21
N LEU A 35 11.55 -7.77 9.76
CA LEU A 35 10.99 -6.52 9.24
C LEU A 35 11.50 -6.16 7.85
N ALA A 36 12.74 -6.53 7.54
CA ALA A 36 13.31 -6.36 6.20
C ALA A 36 12.98 -7.49 5.21
N GLY A 37 12.21 -8.50 5.63
CA GLY A 37 11.86 -9.66 4.79
C GLY A 37 12.97 -10.69 4.59
N ASN A 38 14.07 -10.61 5.33
CA ASN A 38 15.16 -11.60 5.34
C ASN A 38 14.80 -12.80 6.24
N TYR A 39 13.81 -13.57 5.82
CA TYR A 39 13.24 -14.65 6.62
C TYR A 39 14.19 -15.84 6.81
N ILE A 40 15.17 -16.05 5.93
CA ILE A 40 16.17 -17.12 6.06
C ILE A 40 17.08 -16.84 7.26
N LYS A 41 17.65 -15.63 7.31
CA LYS A 41 18.46 -15.20 8.46
C LYS A 41 17.64 -15.22 9.75
N THR A 42 16.41 -14.70 9.66
CA THR A 42 15.47 -14.70 10.78
C THR A 42 15.26 -16.11 11.36
N GLU A 43 15.04 -17.12 10.51
CA GLU A 43 14.83 -18.51 10.94
C GLU A 43 16.07 -19.08 11.64
N ASN A 44 17.27 -18.86 11.09
CA ASN A 44 18.54 -19.33 11.67
C ASN A 44 18.80 -18.71 13.05
N VAL A 45 18.57 -17.41 13.21
CA VAL A 45 18.77 -16.72 14.49
C VAL A 45 17.73 -17.19 15.52
N TYR A 46 16.49 -17.45 15.10
CA TYR A 46 15.49 -18.04 16.00
C TYR A 46 15.83 -19.47 16.42
N ASP A 47 16.52 -20.26 15.59
CA ASP A 47 17.01 -21.57 16.01
C ASP A 47 18.03 -21.48 17.14
N GLU A 48 18.94 -20.51 17.07
CA GLU A 48 19.89 -20.25 18.16
C GLU A 48 19.19 -19.80 19.45
N LEU A 49 18.24 -18.86 19.33
CA LEU A 49 17.46 -18.37 20.48
C LEU A 49 16.61 -19.48 21.11
N ILE A 50 16.00 -20.35 20.31
CA ILE A 50 15.20 -21.50 20.78
C ILE A 50 16.10 -22.53 21.47
N ASN A 51 17.33 -22.75 20.99
CA ASN A 51 18.26 -23.65 21.67
C ASN A 51 18.65 -23.13 23.07
N ALA A 52 18.72 -21.80 23.24
CA ALA A 52 18.99 -21.17 24.53
C ALA A 52 17.76 -21.14 25.46
N ASP A 53 16.55 -20.96 24.92
CA ASP A 53 15.28 -20.87 25.65
C ASP A 53 14.17 -21.69 24.95
N PRO A 54 14.20 -23.03 25.06
CA PRO A 54 13.34 -23.93 24.28
C PRO A 54 11.88 -23.93 24.74
N PHE A 55 11.57 -23.27 25.85
CA PHE A 55 10.21 -23.20 26.38
C PHE A 55 9.48 -21.90 26.00
N ASN A 56 10.16 -21.02 25.27
CA ASN A 56 9.64 -19.72 24.91
C ASN A 56 8.80 -19.78 23.64
N ILE A 57 7.48 -19.87 23.84
CA ILE A 57 6.51 -19.98 22.75
C ILE A 57 6.55 -18.79 21.76
N LYS A 58 6.99 -17.61 22.19
CA LYS A 58 7.13 -16.45 21.30
C LYS A 58 8.20 -16.70 20.24
N LEU A 59 9.34 -17.28 20.62
CA LEU A 59 10.42 -17.63 19.69
C LEU A 59 9.94 -18.66 18.66
N HIS A 60 9.27 -19.71 19.12
CA HIS A 60 8.67 -20.73 18.24
C HIS A 60 7.66 -20.13 17.27
N ARG A 61 6.75 -19.28 17.76
CA ARG A 61 5.75 -18.60 16.92
C ARG A 61 6.42 -17.71 15.87
N SER A 62 7.46 -16.97 16.25
CA SER A 62 8.22 -16.13 15.32
C SER A 62 8.96 -16.96 14.28
N LYS A 63 9.65 -18.04 14.65
CA LYS A 63 10.30 -18.98 13.71
C LYS A 63 9.31 -19.51 12.68
N ILE A 64 8.18 -20.06 13.15
CA ILE A 64 7.15 -20.61 12.25
C ILE A 64 6.65 -19.52 11.30
N ARG A 65 6.31 -18.34 11.82
CA ARG A 65 5.83 -17.24 10.97
C ARG A 65 6.86 -16.86 9.90
N SER A 66 8.12 -16.72 10.27
CA SER A 66 9.20 -16.38 9.34
C SER A 66 9.39 -17.45 8.26
N HIS A 67 9.34 -18.73 8.63
CA HIS A 67 9.34 -19.83 7.66
C HIS A 67 8.19 -19.67 6.66
N PHE A 68 6.97 -19.49 7.14
CA PHE A 68 5.79 -19.41 6.27
C PHE A 68 5.66 -18.13 5.45
N ASN A 69 6.33 -17.05 5.84
CA ASN A 69 6.43 -15.81 5.04
C ASN A 69 7.34 -15.95 3.82
N ARG A 70 8.18 -16.99 3.76
CA ARG A 70 8.98 -17.30 2.56
C ARG A 70 8.07 -17.84 1.45
N PRO A 71 8.28 -17.46 0.17
CA PRO A 71 7.55 -18.05 -0.94
C PRO A 71 7.65 -19.58 -0.93
N LYS A 72 6.52 -20.27 -1.14
CA LYS A 72 6.47 -21.74 -1.15
C LYS A 72 7.40 -22.33 -2.22
N LYS A 73 7.51 -21.66 -3.37
CA LYS A 73 8.41 -22.04 -4.46
C LYS A 73 9.63 -21.10 -4.45
N ILE A 74 10.81 -21.70 -4.29
CA ILE A 74 12.10 -21.00 -4.21
C ILE A 74 12.84 -21.29 -5.53
N GLY A 75 12.70 -20.40 -6.50
CA GLY A 75 13.28 -20.60 -7.84
C GLY A 75 12.54 -21.62 -8.71
N LYS A 76 13.24 -22.26 -9.67
CA LYS A 76 12.60 -23.11 -10.68
C LYS A 76 12.10 -24.45 -10.13
N SER A 77 12.87 -25.08 -9.24
CA SER A 77 12.64 -26.46 -8.80
C SER A 77 12.74 -26.69 -7.28
N ALA A 78 13.18 -25.69 -6.51
CA ALA A 78 13.23 -25.83 -5.06
C ALA A 78 11.95 -25.31 -4.41
N TYR A 79 11.55 -25.96 -3.34
CA TYR A 79 10.40 -25.58 -2.53
C TYR A 79 10.87 -25.33 -1.11
N ARG A 80 10.13 -24.48 -0.39
CA ARG A 80 10.32 -24.30 1.04
C ARG A 80 10.12 -25.65 1.74
N ASP A 81 11.04 -25.99 2.63
CA ASP A 81 11.03 -27.27 3.35
C ASP A 81 10.05 -27.26 4.52
N ASP A 82 8.76 -27.39 4.20
CA ASP A 82 7.69 -27.49 5.20
C ASP A 82 7.72 -28.82 5.97
N GLN A 83 8.44 -29.83 5.47
CA GLN A 83 8.47 -31.17 6.07
C GLN A 83 9.38 -31.20 7.30
N THR A 84 10.58 -30.61 7.21
CA THR A 84 11.53 -30.59 8.32
C THR A 84 10.97 -29.84 9.53
N ILE A 85 10.40 -28.65 9.34
CA ILE A 85 9.79 -27.90 10.43
C ILE A 85 8.57 -28.64 11.00
N ALA A 86 7.74 -29.26 10.15
CA ALA A 86 6.60 -30.05 10.62
C ALA A 86 7.05 -31.26 11.46
N LEU A 87 8.11 -31.94 11.05
CA LEU A 87 8.68 -33.08 11.77
C LEU A 87 9.26 -32.65 13.12
N GLN A 88 9.93 -31.50 13.20
CA GLN A 88 10.45 -30.94 14.44
C GLN A 88 9.32 -30.77 15.48
N TYR A 89 8.24 -30.06 15.12
CA TYR A 89 7.12 -29.85 16.05
C TYR A 89 6.29 -31.11 16.31
N ALA A 90 6.23 -32.06 15.36
CA ALA A 90 5.66 -33.38 15.60
C ALA A 90 6.45 -34.18 16.67
N THR A 91 7.78 -34.08 16.63
CA THR A 91 8.68 -34.70 17.61
C THR A 91 8.53 -34.06 18.99
N PHE A 92 8.39 -32.72 19.04
CA PHE A 92 8.04 -32.03 20.27
C PHE A 92 6.69 -32.50 20.81
N ALA A 93 5.66 -32.61 19.98
CA ALA A 93 4.32 -33.02 20.42
C ALA A 93 4.28 -34.44 21.01
N SER A 94 5.13 -35.36 20.52
CA SER A 94 5.18 -36.76 20.96
C SER A 94 6.11 -37.04 22.14
N THR A 95 6.85 -36.03 22.63
CA THR A 95 7.74 -36.19 23.78
C THR A 95 6.97 -36.36 25.09
N ASN A 96 7.63 -36.95 26.10
CA ASN A 96 7.08 -37.07 27.45
C ASN A 96 7.24 -35.78 28.28
N HIS A 97 8.01 -34.80 27.80
CA HIS A 97 8.19 -33.51 28.47
C HIS A 97 6.96 -32.62 28.24
N ALA A 98 6.26 -32.24 29.31
CA ALA A 98 4.96 -31.58 29.22
C ALA A 98 5.02 -30.24 28.48
N GLU A 99 5.92 -29.31 28.85
CA GLU A 99 6.02 -28.00 28.18
C GLU A 99 6.38 -28.13 26.69
N LEU A 100 7.32 -29.02 26.36
CA LEU A 100 7.75 -29.21 24.98
C LEU A 100 6.64 -29.88 24.14
N SER A 101 5.88 -30.80 24.72
CA SER A 101 4.69 -31.38 24.09
C SER A 101 3.65 -30.32 23.77
N ASP A 102 3.40 -29.39 24.70
CA ASP A 102 2.50 -28.25 24.51
C ASP A 102 2.97 -27.32 23.38
N ILE A 103 4.27 -27.01 23.32
CA ILE A 103 4.88 -26.25 22.23
C ILE A 103 4.74 -26.97 20.89
N GLY A 104 4.92 -28.29 20.88
CA GLY A 104 4.73 -29.13 19.70
C GLY A 104 3.30 -29.05 19.16
N TYR A 105 2.30 -29.28 20.02
CA TYR A 105 0.90 -29.19 19.63
C TYR A 105 0.51 -27.79 19.16
N TYR A 106 0.92 -26.76 19.89
CA TYR A 106 0.67 -25.38 19.49
C TYR A 106 1.34 -25.05 18.15
N GLY A 107 2.61 -25.44 17.96
CA GLY A 107 3.36 -25.17 16.74
C GLY A 107 2.71 -25.80 15.50
N ILE A 108 2.28 -27.07 15.60
CA ILE A 108 1.52 -27.74 14.53
C ILE A 108 0.21 -26.99 14.29
N GLY A 109 -0.53 -26.63 15.35
CA GLY A 109 -1.77 -25.88 15.20
C GLY A 109 -1.58 -24.55 14.49
N TYR A 110 -0.50 -23.83 14.81
CA TYR A 110 -0.16 -22.56 14.18
C TYR A 110 0.22 -22.70 12.69
N MET A 111 0.96 -23.75 12.34
CA MET A 111 1.25 -24.05 10.93
C MET A 111 -0.02 -24.38 10.14
N GLU A 112 -0.96 -25.13 10.71
CA GLU A 112 -2.24 -25.43 10.07
C GLU A 112 -3.10 -24.17 9.90
N ALA A 113 -3.13 -23.29 10.91
CA ALA A 113 -3.85 -22.01 10.83
C ALA A 113 -3.28 -21.12 9.71
N ILE A 114 -1.95 -21.01 9.58
CA ILE A 114 -1.32 -20.23 8.50
C ILE A 114 -1.67 -20.79 7.11
N LYS A 115 -1.86 -22.12 7.00
CA LYS A 115 -2.28 -22.78 5.75
C LYS A 115 -3.78 -22.63 5.46
N GLY A 116 -4.56 -22.01 6.36
CA GLY A 116 -6.02 -21.90 6.26
C GLY A 116 -6.79 -23.15 6.70
N ASN A 117 -6.13 -24.10 7.36
CA ASN A 117 -6.73 -25.35 7.83
C ASN A 117 -7.23 -25.22 9.28
N ASP A 118 -8.20 -24.33 9.49
CA ASP A 118 -8.70 -23.94 10.83
C ASP A 118 -9.16 -25.12 11.70
N ASP A 119 -9.80 -26.14 11.12
CA ASP A 119 -10.27 -27.31 11.86
C ASP A 119 -9.11 -28.16 12.40
N ASN A 120 -8.08 -28.37 11.59
CA ASN A 120 -6.87 -29.06 12.01
C ASN A 120 -6.12 -28.24 13.06
N ALA A 121 -6.07 -26.92 12.90
CA ALA A 121 -5.45 -26.02 13.87
C ALA A 121 -6.12 -26.15 15.25
N LEU A 122 -7.45 -26.06 15.30
CA LEU A 122 -8.23 -26.24 16.53
C LEU A 122 -7.98 -27.62 17.17
N LEU A 123 -8.00 -28.69 16.38
CA LEU A 123 -7.75 -30.05 16.88
C LEU A 123 -6.39 -30.17 17.58
N ARG A 124 -5.38 -29.42 17.13
CA ARG A 124 -4.04 -29.41 17.74
C ARG A 124 -3.98 -28.49 18.95
N TYR A 125 -4.54 -27.29 18.87
CA TYR A 125 -4.58 -26.38 20.01
C TYR A 125 -5.30 -26.95 21.22
N LEU A 126 -6.39 -27.69 21.01
CA LEU A 126 -7.15 -28.34 22.09
C LEU A 126 -6.40 -29.51 22.76
N LYS A 127 -5.26 -29.94 22.22
CA LYS A 127 -4.37 -30.94 22.86
C LYS A 127 -3.32 -30.32 23.79
N VAL A 128 -3.15 -29.01 23.74
CA VAL A 128 -2.23 -28.27 24.64
C VAL A 128 -2.79 -28.33 26.06
N LYS A 129 -2.01 -28.88 26.99
CA LYS A 129 -2.40 -29.07 28.40
C LYS A 129 -2.32 -27.78 29.20
N ASN A 130 -1.27 -26.99 28.99
CA ASN A 130 -1.15 -25.67 29.58
C ASN A 130 -2.13 -24.69 28.93
N THR A 131 -3.32 -24.59 29.51
CA THR A 131 -4.36 -23.65 29.06
C THR A 131 -3.99 -22.18 29.19
N LYS A 132 -2.90 -21.84 29.91
CA LYS A 132 -2.37 -20.48 30.06
C LYS A 132 -1.16 -20.21 29.16
N LEU A 133 -0.82 -21.13 28.25
CA LEU A 133 0.27 -20.91 27.30
C LEU A 133 0.01 -19.63 26.49
N HIS A 134 1.00 -18.73 26.46
CA HIS A 134 0.88 -17.48 25.71
C HIS A 134 0.50 -17.76 24.25
N TYR A 135 -0.37 -16.91 23.70
CA TYR A 135 -0.96 -16.97 22.37
C TYR A 135 -1.99 -18.08 22.13
N LEU A 136 -2.10 -19.09 22.99
CA LEU A 136 -2.97 -20.25 22.76
C LEU A 136 -4.44 -19.83 22.63
N ASN A 137 -4.98 -19.20 23.67
CA ASN A 137 -6.39 -18.86 23.68
C ASN A 137 -6.68 -17.77 22.65
N ASN A 138 -5.77 -16.81 22.44
CA ASN A 138 -5.93 -15.85 21.36
C ASN A 138 -5.97 -16.53 19.96
N SER A 139 -5.15 -17.54 19.69
CA SER A 139 -5.20 -18.27 18.41
C SER A 139 -6.52 -19.04 18.24
N ILE A 140 -6.99 -19.71 19.29
CA ILE A 140 -8.29 -20.41 19.27
C ILE A 140 -9.44 -19.42 19.07
N GLY A 141 -9.44 -18.33 19.85
CA GLY A 141 -10.45 -17.28 19.78
C GLY A 141 -10.50 -16.63 18.40
N TYR A 142 -9.36 -16.42 17.75
CA TYR A 142 -9.28 -15.87 16.40
C TYR A 142 -9.97 -16.77 15.36
N ILE A 143 -9.77 -18.09 15.43
CA ILE A 143 -10.45 -19.04 14.53
C ILE A 143 -11.98 -19.01 14.76
N TYR A 144 -12.43 -18.90 16.01
CA TYR A 144 -13.87 -18.76 16.27
C TYR A 144 -14.41 -17.40 15.80
N LEU A 145 -13.61 -16.33 15.88
CA LEU A 145 -13.97 -15.01 15.36
C LEU A 145 -14.15 -15.06 13.83
N THR A 146 -13.23 -15.66 13.07
CA THR A 146 -13.35 -15.77 11.60
C THR A 146 -14.57 -16.59 11.19
N LYS A 147 -14.91 -17.62 11.99
CA LYS A 147 -16.14 -18.41 11.83
C LYS A 147 -17.41 -17.73 12.36
N LYS A 148 -17.32 -16.50 12.86
CA LYS A 148 -18.43 -15.72 13.45
C LYS A 148 -19.07 -16.36 14.70
N HIS A 149 -18.35 -17.23 15.40
CA HIS A 149 -18.77 -17.82 16.68
C HIS A 149 -18.37 -16.88 17.84
N TYR A 150 -18.98 -15.70 17.88
CA TYR A 150 -18.55 -14.58 18.73
C TYR A 150 -18.49 -14.90 20.23
N VAL A 151 -19.47 -15.63 20.77
CA VAL A 151 -19.52 -16.01 22.20
C VAL A 151 -18.34 -16.92 22.58
N ILE A 152 -17.99 -17.86 21.70
CA ILE A 152 -16.86 -18.78 21.94
C ILE A 152 -15.55 -18.00 21.80
N ALA A 153 -15.44 -17.14 20.78
CA ALA A 153 -14.26 -16.29 20.58
C ALA A 153 -13.99 -15.38 21.79
N GLU A 154 -15.02 -14.68 22.28
CA GLU A 154 -14.99 -13.85 23.49
C GLU A 154 -14.42 -14.65 24.68
N THR A 155 -14.95 -15.85 24.92
CA THR A 155 -14.52 -16.72 26.02
C THR A 155 -13.02 -16.97 25.99
N TYR A 156 -12.45 -17.25 24.81
CA TYR A 156 -11.02 -17.51 24.68
C TYR A 156 -10.17 -16.23 24.78
N PHE A 157 -10.62 -15.10 24.23
CA PHE A 157 -9.88 -13.84 24.41
C PHE A 157 -9.83 -13.41 25.89
N LEU A 158 -10.93 -13.58 26.63
CA LEU A 158 -10.94 -13.32 28.07
C LEU A 158 -9.99 -14.25 28.83
N LYS A 159 -9.92 -15.55 28.48
CA LYS A 159 -8.94 -16.48 29.04
C LYS A 159 -7.49 -16.07 28.76
N GLU A 160 -7.21 -15.54 27.56
CA GLU A 160 -5.86 -15.04 27.23
C GLU A 160 -5.48 -13.84 28.10
N ILE A 161 -6.42 -12.92 28.33
CA ILE A 161 -6.23 -11.74 29.18
C ILE A 161 -5.99 -12.17 30.63
N GLU A 162 -6.79 -13.11 31.15
CA GLU A 162 -6.61 -13.68 32.49
C GLU A 162 -5.24 -14.36 32.63
N ALA A 163 -4.77 -15.03 31.58
CA ALA A 163 -3.46 -15.67 31.54
C ALA A 163 -2.28 -14.69 31.40
N GLN A 164 -2.54 -13.38 31.21
CA GLN A 164 -1.50 -12.37 30.91
C GLN A 164 -0.65 -12.74 29.69
N GLY A 165 -1.28 -13.39 28.71
CA GLY A 165 -0.63 -13.90 27.50
C GLY A 165 -0.43 -12.81 26.44
N ASN A 166 -1.03 -13.02 25.27
CA ASN A 166 -1.03 -12.07 24.17
C ASN A 166 -2.08 -10.97 24.37
N LEU A 167 -1.84 -10.06 25.31
CA LEU A 167 -2.77 -8.97 25.66
C LEU A 167 -3.15 -8.11 24.44
N SER A 168 -2.17 -7.76 23.60
CA SER A 168 -2.42 -6.92 22.42
C SER A 168 -3.37 -7.59 21.41
N GLY A 169 -3.12 -8.86 21.09
CA GLY A 169 -4.00 -9.63 20.23
C GLY A 169 -5.38 -9.86 20.85
N ALA A 170 -5.43 -10.20 22.13
CA ALA A 170 -6.68 -10.52 22.81
C ALA A 170 -7.59 -9.30 22.91
N TYR A 171 -7.10 -8.16 23.40
CA TYR A 171 -7.89 -6.93 23.48
C TYR A 171 -8.32 -6.42 22.10
N SER A 172 -7.42 -6.44 21.11
CA SER A 172 -7.74 -6.03 19.73
C SER A 172 -8.84 -6.90 19.12
N ASN A 173 -8.75 -8.22 19.26
CA ASN A 173 -9.75 -9.13 18.71
C ASN A 173 -11.05 -9.11 19.51
N LEU A 174 -11.01 -8.88 20.82
CA LEU A 174 -12.21 -8.71 21.64
C LEU A 174 -13.01 -7.48 21.22
N ALA A 175 -12.33 -6.38 20.89
CA ALA A 175 -12.99 -5.20 20.34
C ALA A 175 -13.68 -5.49 19.00
N LYS A 176 -13.05 -6.27 18.11
CA LYS A 176 -13.67 -6.75 16.85
C LYS A 176 -14.87 -7.66 17.10
N VAL A 177 -14.81 -8.53 18.11
CA VAL A 177 -15.95 -9.36 18.51
C VAL A 177 -17.14 -8.47 18.89
N TYR A 178 -16.93 -7.50 19.77
CA TYR A 178 -18.02 -6.62 20.21
C TYR A 178 -18.57 -5.73 19.10
N GLU A 179 -17.70 -5.19 18.24
CA GLU A 179 -18.12 -4.44 17.06
C GLU A 179 -18.97 -5.30 16.10
N ALA A 180 -18.50 -6.51 15.78
CA ALA A 180 -19.18 -7.38 14.82
C ALA A 180 -20.47 -8.03 15.36
N SER A 181 -20.56 -8.25 16.68
CA SER A 181 -21.75 -8.80 17.34
C SER A 181 -22.76 -7.72 17.76
N GLY A 182 -22.39 -6.44 17.75
CA GLY A 182 -23.24 -5.34 18.17
C GLY A 182 -23.34 -5.17 19.70
N GLU A 183 -22.45 -5.81 20.47
CA GLU A 183 -22.39 -5.77 21.94
C GLU A 183 -21.80 -4.43 22.44
N GLU A 184 -22.56 -3.35 22.24
CA GLU A 184 -22.11 -1.97 22.47
C GLU A 184 -21.67 -1.69 23.91
N ASP A 185 -22.43 -2.17 24.90
CA ASP A 185 -22.12 -1.97 26.32
C ASP A 185 -20.77 -2.59 26.71
N LYS A 186 -20.46 -3.76 26.14
CA LYS A 186 -19.17 -4.43 26.35
C LYS A 186 -18.04 -3.67 25.67
N LEU A 187 -18.26 -3.14 24.47
CA LEU A 187 -17.28 -2.31 23.76
C LEU A 187 -16.99 -1.02 24.54
N ILE A 188 -18.01 -0.33 25.06
CA ILE A 188 -17.84 0.88 25.90
C ILE A 188 -17.00 0.57 27.14
N LYS A 189 -17.30 -0.53 27.83
CA LYS A 189 -16.54 -0.97 29.01
C LYS A 189 -15.08 -1.26 28.64
N LEU A 190 -14.85 -1.87 27.49
CA LEU A 190 -13.51 -2.16 26.99
C LEU A 190 -12.74 -0.88 26.64
N LEU A 191 -13.37 0.07 25.94
CA LEU A 191 -12.78 1.36 25.58
C LEU A 191 -12.50 2.26 26.78
N SER A 192 -13.22 2.06 27.89
CA SER A 192 -13.01 2.77 29.16
C SER A 192 -11.82 2.22 29.96
N ASN A 193 -11.30 1.03 29.62
CA ASN A 193 -10.12 0.46 30.24
C ASN A 193 -8.85 1.01 29.55
N THR A 194 -8.01 1.73 30.29
CA THR A 194 -6.78 2.34 29.79
C THR A 194 -5.79 1.32 29.21
N GLU A 195 -5.67 0.14 29.83
CA GLU A 195 -4.81 -0.94 29.34
C GLU A 195 -5.32 -1.49 28.01
N ALA A 196 -6.63 -1.74 27.89
CA ALA A 196 -7.21 -2.29 26.67
C ALA A 196 -7.15 -1.27 25.52
N LYS A 197 -7.48 0.00 25.79
CA LYS A 197 -7.60 1.07 24.80
C LYS A 197 -6.35 1.24 23.93
N GLN A 198 -5.15 1.03 24.48
CA GLN A 198 -3.89 1.16 23.73
C GLN A 198 -3.71 0.09 22.62
N TYR A 199 -4.46 -1.02 22.68
CA TYR A 199 -4.38 -2.13 21.74
C TYR A 199 -5.55 -2.17 20.75
N ILE A 200 -6.54 -1.31 20.93
CA ILE A 200 -7.72 -1.22 20.08
C ILE A 200 -7.39 -0.33 18.89
N SER A 201 -7.73 -0.78 17.69
CA SER A 201 -7.47 0.00 16.49
C SER A 201 -8.29 1.29 16.48
N GLU A 202 -7.71 2.37 15.97
CA GLU A 202 -8.41 3.64 15.80
C GLU A 202 -9.69 3.47 14.96
N ARG A 203 -9.71 2.52 14.01
CA ARG A 203 -10.90 2.18 13.21
C ARG A 203 -12.09 1.79 14.08
N VAL A 204 -11.92 0.87 15.04
CA VAL A 204 -13.02 0.45 15.92
C VAL A 204 -13.48 1.61 16.82
N ILE A 205 -12.53 2.42 17.31
CA ILE A 205 -12.84 3.62 18.09
C ILE A 205 -13.68 4.59 17.26
N ARG A 206 -13.27 4.87 16.02
CA ARG A 206 -14.00 5.76 15.10
C ARG A 206 -15.39 5.27 14.78
N HIS A 207 -15.56 3.98 14.47
CA HIS A 207 -16.89 3.42 14.20
C HIS A 207 -17.83 3.57 15.40
N HIS A 208 -17.34 3.27 16.60
CA HIS A 208 -18.08 3.48 17.84
C HIS A 208 -18.50 4.95 18.03
N LEU A 209 -17.55 5.88 17.85
CA LEU A 209 -17.81 7.32 18.00
C LEU A 209 -18.81 7.84 16.95
N LEU A 210 -18.71 7.36 15.70
CA LEU A 210 -19.62 7.72 14.62
C LEU A 210 -21.03 7.21 14.89
N LYS A 211 -21.17 5.95 15.29
CA LYS A 211 -22.47 5.32 15.63
C LYS A 211 -23.19 6.04 16.77
N ASN A 212 -22.44 6.56 17.75
CA ASN A 212 -22.97 7.28 18.90
C ASN A 212 -23.13 8.79 18.67
N GLY A 213 -22.84 9.29 17.45
CA GLY A 213 -22.97 10.71 17.13
C GLY A 213 -21.98 11.63 17.85
N ASN A 214 -20.88 11.10 18.39
CA ASN A 214 -19.83 11.90 19.04
C ASN A 214 -18.90 12.51 17.98
N VAL A 215 -19.41 13.54 17.29
CA VAL A 215 -18.72 14.18 16.16
C VAL A 215 -17.37 14.77 16.56
N LYS A 216 -17.27 15.37 17.75
CA LYS A 216 -16.03 16.03 18.21
C LYS A 216 -14.88 15.05 18.34
N ASP A 217 -15.07 13.97 19.10
CA ASP A 217 -14.01 12.98 19.31
C ASP A 217 -13.79 12.18 18.03
N TYR A 218 -14.86 11.87 17.29
CA TYR A 218 -14.76 11.23 15.98
C TYR A 218 -13.84 12.02 15.03
N SER A 219 -14.06 13.32 14.89
CA SER A 219 -13.23 14.17 14.02
C SER A 219 -11.77 14.21 14.47
N ALA A 220 -11.49 14.20 15.78
CA ALA A 220 -10.12 14.15 16.28
C ALA A 220 -9.38 12.88 15.85
N TYR A 221 -10.06 11.73 15.83
CA TYR A 221 -9.49 10.47 15.34
C TYR A 221 -9.48 10.38 13.80
N ALA A 222 -10.56 10.77 13.12
CA ALA A 222 -10.70 10.63 11.67
C ALA A 222 -9.70 11.49 10.87
N PHE A 223 -9.32 12.64 11.42
CA PHE A 223 -8.38 13.57 10.79
C PHE A 223 -6.96 13.52 11.39
N SER A 224 -6.68 12.51 12.23
CA SER A 224 -5.33 12.23 12.71
C SER A 224 -4.47 11.63 11.59
N LEU A 225 -3.22 12.08 11.48
CA LEU A 225 -2.24 11.52 10.53
C LEU A 225 -1.56 10.24 11.06
N GLY A 226 -1.89 9.81 12.28
CA GLY A 226 -1.26 8.68 12.93
C GLY A 226 0.25 8.89 13.15
N ASN A 227 0.98 7.78 13.22
CA ASN A 227 2.43 7.79 13.49
C ASN A 227 3.24 7.92 12.20
N VAL A 228 3.57 9.15 11.80
CA VAL A 228 4.48 9.41 10.67
C VAL A 228 5.93 9.27 11.12
N THR A 229 6.70 8.39 10.49
CA THR A 229 8.14 8.24 10.75
C THR A 229 8.94 9.25 9.93
N THR A 230 10.13 9.66 10.42
CA THR A 230 11.01 10.57 9.68
C THR A 230 11.44 10.00 8.33
N THR A 231 11.75 8.71 8.28
CA THR A 231 12.03 7.99 7.03
C THR A 231 10.81 7.96 6.11
N GLY A 232 9.62 7.68 6.65
CA GLY A 232 8.40 7.70 5.83
C GLY A 232 8.11 9.07 5.22
N LEU A 233 8.25 10.13 6.02
CA LEU A 233 8.05 11.51 5.59
C LEU A 233 9.02 11.89 4.45
N VAL A 234 10.31 11.59 4.59
CA VAL A 234 11.29 11.90 3.55
C VAL A 234 11.00 11.11 2.28
N GLY A 235 10.65 9.82 2.37
CA GLY A 235 10.24 9.02 1.21
C GLY A 235 9.03 9.62 0.48
N ALA A 236 7.98 9.99 1.22
CA ALA A 236 6.78 10.61 0.64
C ALA A 236 7.08 11.98 -0.01
N LEU A 237 7.91 12.82 0.64
CA LEU A 237 8.32 14.12 0.10
C LEU A 237 9.19 13.98 -1.16
N LEU A 238 10.06 12.97 -1.23
CA LEU A 238 10.88 12.71 -2.42
C LEU A 238 10.02 12.34 -3.63
N ILE A 239 9.03 11.45 -3.44
CA ILE A 239 8.07 11.09 -4.51
C ILE A 239 7.28 12.32 -4.96
N LEU A 240 6.77 13.10 -3.99
CA LEU A 240 6.03 14.33 -4.25
C LEU A 240 6.86 15.34 -5.07
N ALA A 241 8.08 15.64 -4.61
CA ALA A 241 8.97 16.60 -5.27
C ALA A 241 9.33 16.15 -6.69
N PHE A 242 9.63 14.84 -6.86
CA PHE A 242 9.91 14.27 -8.17
C PHE A 242 8.76 14.50 -9.17
N TRP A 243 7.53 14.15 -8.79
CA TRP A 243 6.40 14.27 -9.70
C TRP A 243 5.96 15.72 -9.94
N ILE A 244 6.09 16.62 -8.95
CA ILE A 244 5.89 18.06 -9.18
C ILE A 244 6.88 18.58 -10.22
N VAL A 245 8.17 18.26 -10.07
CA VAL A 245 9.19 18.71 -11.03
C VAL A 245 8.93 18.11 -12.41
N PHE A 246 8.54 16.84 -12.50
CA PHE A 246 8.15 16.22 -13.77
C PHE A 246 7.02 17.00 -14.47
N ILE A 247 5.94 17.31 -13.74
CA ILE A 247 4.77 18.01 -14.30
C ILE A 247 5.18 19.40 -14.81
N LEU A 248 5.94 20.16 -14.01
CA LEU A 248 6.44 21.48 -14.42
C LEU A 248 7.45 21.41 -15.56
N TRP A 249 8.17 20.29 -15.70
CA TRP A 249 9.12 20.08 -16.79
C TRP A 249 8.43 19.84 -18.13
N VAL A 250 7.32 19.10 -18.14
CA VAL A 250 6.56 18.82 -19.37
C VAL A 250 5.63 19.96 -19.77
N ASP A 251 5.32 20.86 -18.83
CA ASP A 251 4.58 22.10 -19.04
C ASP A 251 5.47 23.19 -19.68
N VAL A 252 5.60 23.13 -21.00
CA VAL A 252 6.62 23.89 -21.76
C VAL A 252 6.15 25.22 -22.33
N TYR A 253 4.85 25.52 -22.33
CA TYR A 253 4.32 26.71 -23.01
C TYR A 253 3.96 27.83 -22.03
N GLU A 254 3.23 27.53 -20.97
CA GLU A 254 2.88 28.48 -19.90
C GLU A 254 3.16 27.84 -18.54
N THR A 255 4.44 27.67 -18.21
CA THR A 255 4.82 26.95 -16.98
C THR A 255 4.18 27.54 -15.73
N GLU A 256 3.43 26.69 -15.04
CA GLU A 256 2.62 27.12 -13.90
C GLU A 256 3.43 27.67 -12.72
N LYS A 257 2.86 28.69 -12.06
CA LYS A 257 3.53 29.32 -10.90
C LYS A 257 3.46 28.37 -9.70
N LEU A 258 4.59 28.21 -9.01
CA LEU A 258 4.68 27.31 -7.85
C LEU A 258 3.59 27.54 -6.79
N LYS A 259 3.17 28.79 -6.55
CA LYS A 259 2.07 29.09 -5.61
C LYS A 259 0.73 28.45 -6.00
N HIS A 260 0.45 28.31 -7.30
CA HIS A 260 -0.78 27.69 -7.80
C HIS A 260 -0.71 26.17 -7.69
N ILE A 261 0.46 25.59 -7.98
CA ILE A 261 0.75 24.18 -7.74
C ILE A 261 0.61 23.83 -6.26
N LEU A 262 1.19 24.63 -5.36
CA LEU A 262 1.08 24.42 -3.91
C LEU A 262 -0.36 24.57 -3.43
N PHE A 263 -1.12 25.53 -3.97
CA PHE A 263 -2.55 25.68 -3.65
C PHE A 263 -3.34 24.43 -4.05
N ALA A 264 -3.15 23.92 -5.28
CA ALA A 264 -3.81 22.71 -5.75
C ALA A 264 -3.40 21.46 -4.96
N LEU A 265 -2.11 21.38 -4.59
CA LEU A 265 -1.59 20.31 -3.76
C LEU A 265 -2.24 20.30 -2.38
N CYS A 266 -2.32 21.46 -1.71
CA CYS A 266 -2.97 21.59 -0.40
C CYS A 266 -4.46 21.25 -0.47
N LEU A 267 -5.16 21.65 -1.53
CA LEU A 267 -6.55 21.23 -1.73
C LEU A 267 -6.66 19.72 -1.92
N GLY A 268 -5.82 19.10 -2.75
CA GLY A 268 -5.77 17.65 -2.96
C GLY A 268 -5.52 16.87 -1.67
N SER A 269 -4.49 17.25 -0.91
CA SER A 269 -4.18 16.63 0.38
C SER A 269 -5.26 16.89 1.45
N GLY A 270 -5.92 18.04 1.42
CA GLY A 270 -7.04 18.32 2.32
C GLY A 270 -8.27 17.45 2.03
N PHE A 271 -8.63 17.30 0.75
CA PHE A 271 -9.76 16.46 0.36
C PHE A 271 -9.51 14.96 0.61
N SER A 272 -8.27 14.49 0.50
CA SER A 272 -7.95 13.08 0.80
C SER A 272 -8.26 12.69 2.25
N MET A 273 -8.20 13.65 3.18
CA MET A 273 -8.56 13.41 4.58
C MET A 273 -10.05 13.06 4.78
N LEU A 274 -10.90 13.33 3.79
CA LEU A 274 -12.32 12.95 3.81
C LEU A 274 -12.54 11.47 3.42
N ALA A 275 -11.53 10.75 2.94
CA ALA A 275 -11.64 9.34 2.58
C ALA A 275 -12.00 8.48 3.81
N THR A 276 -11.31 8.69 4.94
CA THR A 276 -11.57 7.96 6.19
C THR A 276 -13.02 8.14 6.66
N PRO A 277 -13.58 9.37 6.77
CA PRO A 277 -15.00 9.54 7.05
C PRO A 277 -15.97 8.83 6.12
N LEU A 278 -15.69 8.83 4.82
CA LEU A 278 -16.57 8.17 3.85
C LEU A 278 -16.49 6.63 3.97
N TYR A 279 -15.31 6.07 4.21
CA TYR A 279 -15.15 4.63 4.48
C TYR A 279 -15.83 4.21 5.79
N ASP A 280 -15.64 4.98 6.86
CA ASP A 280 -16.31 4.71 8.14
C ASP A 280 -17.85 4.80 7.99
N PHE A 281 -18.36 5.75 7.18
CA PHE A 281 -19.78 5.86 6.87
C PHE A 281 -20.32 4.63 6.13
N TYR A 282 -19.60 4.14 5.11
CA TYR A 282 -19.97 2.90 4.39
C TYR A 282 -20.03 1.71 5.33
N PHE A 283 -19.06 1.58 6.23
CA PHE A 283 -19.04 0.50 7.21
C PHE A 283 -20.19 0.63 8.21
N VAL A 284 -20.35 1.77 8.89
CA VAL A 284 -21.34 1.93 9.96
C VAL A 284 -22.77 1.91 9.42
N SER A 285 -23.02 2.47 8.24
CA SER A 285 -24.37 2.61 7.69
C SER A 285 -24.81 1.41 6.86
N LEU A 286 -23.89 0.78 6.12
CA LEU A 286 -24.21 -0.30 5.18
C LEU A 286 -23.63 -1.66 5.61
N GLY A 287 -22.74 -1.70 6.61
CA GLY A 287 -21.99 -2.90 6.97
C GLY A 287 -21.00 -3.33 5.88
N TRP A 288 -20.67 -2.45 4.93
CA TRP A 288 -19.93 -2.82 3.74
C TRP A 288 -18.42 -2.68 3.93
N GLN A 289 -17.70 -3.77 3.73
CA GLN A 289 -16.25 -3.86 3.83
C GLN A 289 -15.74 -5.07 3.04
N LEU A 290 -14.44 -5.14 2.83
CA LEU A 290 -13.77 -6.35 2.36
C LEU A 290 -14.03 -7.52 3.33
N ASN A 291 -14.35 -8.69 2.78
CA ASN A 291 -14.68 -9.87 3.58
C ASN A 291 -14.16 -11.20 3.00
N GLY A 292 -13.36 -11.15 1.94
CA GLY A 292 -12.79 -12.33 1.26
C GLY A 292 -13.71 -12.96 0.23
N ASN A 293 -14.97 -12.52 0.11
CA ASN A 293 -15.82 -12.91 -1.00
C ASN A 293 -15.47 -12.08 -2.23
N TYR A 294 -15.01 -12.76 -3.30
CA TYR A 294 -14.49 -12.10 -4.49
C TYR A 294 -15.47 -11.12 -5.16
N LEU A 295 -16.78 -11.41 -5.16
CA LEU A 295 -17.76 -10.49 -5.76
C LEU A 295 -17.96 -9.27 -4.86
N ASN A 296 -18.09 -9.47 -3.54
CA ASN A 296 -18.17 -8.37 -2.59
C ASN A 296 -16.93 -7.46 -2.70
N ASP A 297 -15.74 -8.06 -2.71
CA ASP A 297 -14.47 -7.35 -2.68
C ASP A 297 -14.25 -6.60 -4.00
N LEU A 298 -14.61 -7.17 -5.15
CA LEU A 298 -14.61 -6.46 -6.44
C LEU A 298 -15.54 -5.25 -6.42
N LEU A 299 -16.77 -5.42 -5.94
CA LEU A 299 -17.73 -4.32 -5.86
C LEU A 299 -17.27 -3.25 -4.87
N TYR A 300 -16.68 -3.65 -3.74
CA TYR A 300 -16.11 -2.74 -2.75
C TYR A 300 -14.95 -1.95 -3.34
N SER A 301 -14.02 -2.59 -4.04
CA SER A 301 -12.91 -1.91 -4.71
C SER A 301 -13.39 -0.88 -5.75
N ILE A 302 -14.48 -1.15 -6.48
CA ILE A 302 -14.99 -0.21 -7.49
C ILE A 302 -15.80 0.93 -6.87
N PHE A 303 -16.77 0.61 -5.99
CA PHE A 303 -17.80 1.55 -5.55
C PHE A 303 -17.59 2.13 -4.15
N ALA A 304 -16.73 1.50 -3.34
CA ALA A 304 -16.20 2.13 -2.14
C ALA A 304 -14.86 2.79 -2.49
N ILE A 305 -13.81 2.03 -2.81
CA ILE A 305 -12.46 2.58 -2.99
C ILE A 305 -12.39 3.51 -4.22
N GLY A 306 -12.53 2.96 -5.43
CA GLY A 306 -12.39 3.73 -6.67
C GLY A 306 -13.32 4.94 -6.74
N LEU A 307 -14.60 4.76 -6.41
CA LEU A 307 -15.58 5.85 -6.43
C LEU A 307 -15.28 6.95 -5.40
N ILE A 308 -15.04 6.60 -4.13
CA ILE A 308 -14.78 7.60 -3.09
C ILE A 308 -13.51 8.36 -3.45
N GLU A 309 -12.45 7.66 -3.79
CA GLU A 309 -11.17 8.33 -3.97
C GLU A 309 -11.07 9.13 -5.25
N GLU A 310 -11.59 8.64 -6.39
CA GLU A 310 -11.60 9.44 -7.61
C GLU A 310 -12.49 10.68 -7.46
N THR A 311 -13.57 10.59 -6.66
CA THR A 311 -14.38 11.76 -6.30
C THR A 311 -13.55 12.78 -5.52
N LEU A 312 -12.85 12.34 -4.46
CA LEU A 312 -12.05 13.22 -3.62
C LEU A 312 -10.85 13.81 -4.35
N LYS A 313 -10.31 13.13 -5.37
CA LYS A 313 -9.22 13.64 -6.20
C LYS A 313 -9.69 14.66 -7.24
N ILE A 314 -10.88 14.48 -7.84
CA ILE A 314 -11.38 15.38 -8.88
C ILE A 314 -12.05 16.64 -8.34
N LEU A 315 -12.70 16.59 -7.17
CA LEU A 315 -13.35 17.74 -6.55
C LEU A 315 -12.45 18.98 -6.40
N PRO A 316 -11.21 18.89 -5.85
CA PRO A 316 -10.33 20.05 -5.74
C PRO A 316 -9.97 20.65 -7.10
N PHE A 317 -9.79 19.82 -8.15
CA PHE A 317 -9.61 20.31 -9.52
C PHE A 317 -10.84 21.08 -10.02
N LEU A 318 -12.06 20.57 -9.79
CA LEU A 318 -13.29 21.25 -10.19
C LEU A 318 -13.48 22.59 -9.47
N ILE A 319 -13.09 22.66 -8.20
CA ILE A 319 -13.09 23.91 -7.42
C ILE A 319 -12.14 24.93 -8.07
N ILE A 320 -10.92 24.52 -8.40
CA ILE A 320 -9.94 25.38 -9.09
C ILE A 320 -10.50 25.86 -10.42
N LEU A 321 -11.02 24.95 -11.25
CA LEU A 321 -11.58 25.24 -12.56
C LEU A 321 -12.77 26.21 -12.49
N ARG A 322 -13.60 26.11 -11.43
CA ARG A 322 -14.80 26.93 -11.30
C ARG A 322 -14.55 28.30 -10.69
N PHE A 323 -13.67 28.38 -9.69
CA PHE A 323 -13.52 29.57 -8.84
C PHE A 323 -12.24 30.36 -9.07
N THR A 324 -11.39 29.92 -9.99
CA THR A 324 -10.15 30.62 -10.35
C THR A 324 -10.01 30.72 -11.86
N ASN A 325 -9.16 31.65 -12.32
CA ASN A 325 -8.83 31.82 -13.74
C ASN A 325 -7.41 31.33 -14.06
N ILE A 326 -6.85 30.45 -13.21
CA ILE A 326 -5.47 29.96 -13.40
C ILE A 326 -5.41 28.93 -14.53
N ILE A 327 -6.45 28.09 -14.67
CA ILE A 327 -6.59 27.16 -15.80
C ILE A 327 -6.98 27.95 -17.05
N ASN A 328 -5.98 28.23 -17.88
CA ASN A 328 -6.07 29.11 -19.02
C ASN A 328 -5.65 28.43 -20.34
N GLU A 329 -5.03 27.24 -20.28
CA GLU A 329 -4.76 26.40 -21.45
C GLU A 329 -5.19 24.93 -21.29
N SER A 330 -5.14 24.16 -22.38
CA SER A 330 -5.48 22.74 -22.35
C SER A 330 -4.55 21.90 -21.46
N MET A 331 -3.25 22.24 -21.38
CA MET A 331 -2.29 21.51 -20.53
C MET A 331 -2.64 21.61 -19.04
N ASP A 332 -3.18 22.75 -18.61
CA ASP A 332 -3.58 23.01 -17.23
C ASP A 332 -4.60 22.00 -16.69
N TYR A 333 -5.48 21.47 -17.55
CA TYR A 333 -6.42 20.41 -17.17
C TYR A 333 -5.67 19.18 -16.64
N ILE A 334 -4.53 18.85 -17.25
CA ILE A 334 -3.70 17.71 -16.86
C ILE A 334 -2.82 18.08 -15.67
N VAL A 335 -2.21 19.27 -15.67
CA VAL A 335 -1.34 19.76 -14.59
C VAL A 335 -2.11 19.80 -13.26
N TYR A 336 -3.24 20.51 -13.20
CA TYR A 336 -3.97 20.68 -11.93
C TYR A 336 -4.65 19.39 -11.47
N ALA A 337 -5.18 18.58 -12.38
CA ALA A 337 -5.75 17.27 -12.01
C ALA A 337 -4.68 16.34 -11.45
N SER A 338 -3.50 16.29 -12.08
CA SER A 338 -2.37 15.52 -11.59
C SER A 338 -1.88 15.99 -10.23
N VAL A 339 -1.76 17.30 -10.03
CA VAL A 339 -1.29 17.86 -8.75
C VAL A 339 -2.30 17.61 -7.62
N CYS A 340 -3.61 17.72 -7.89
CA CYS A 340 -4.65 17.37 -6.92
C CYS A 340 -4.55 15.89 -6.52
N ALA A 341 -4.42 14.98 -7.50
CA ALA A 341 -4.25 13.56 -7.24
C ALA A 341 -2.92 13.22 -6.56
N LEU A 342 -1.84 13.95 -6.87
CA LEU A 342 -0.54 13.82 -6.21
C LEU A 342 -0.61 14.25 -4.74
N GLY A 343 -1.42 15.27 -4.41
CA GLY A 343 -1.72 15.65 -3.03
C GLY A 343 -2.43 14.54 -2.25
N PHE A 344 -3.35 13.82 -2.89
CA PHE A 344 -3.97 12.62 -2.31
C PHE A 344 -2.95 11.50 -2.11
N ALA A 345 -2.17 11.18 -3.15
CA ALA A 345 -1.15 10.13 -3.10
C ALA A 345 -0.07 10.41 -2.06
N PHE A 346 0.27 11.68 -1.83
CA PHE A 346 1.20 12.08 -0.78
C PHE A 346 0.68 11.69 0.62
N MET A 347 -0.60 11.95 0.90
CA MET A 347 -1.21 11.60 2.19
C MET A 347 -1.27 10.09 2.40
N GLU A 348 -1.59 9.32 1.35
CA GLU A 348 -1.47 7.86 1.42
C GLU A 348 -0.04 7.39 1.67
N ASN A 349 0.93 7.95 0.94
CA ASN A 349 2.34 7.57 1.08
C ASN A 349 2.85 7.83 2.51
N LEU A 350 2.38 8.91 3.17
CA LEU A 350 2.70 9.16 4.58
C LEU A 350 2.19 8.05 5.51
N MET A 351 0.99 7.53 5.25
CA MET A 351 0.39 6.44 6.02
C MET A 351 1.04 5.09 5.70
N TYR A 352 1.45 4.89 4.45
CA TYR A 352 2.03 3.64 3.96
C TYR A 352 3.48 3.46 4.43
N PHE A 353 4.30 4.51 4.42
CA PHE A 353 5.72 4.45 4.78
C PHE A 353 5.99 4.48 6.30
N HIS A 354 5.23 3.70 7.07
CA HIS A 354 5.66 3.30 8.40
C HIS A 354 6.77 2.24 8.30
N GLN A 355 7.33 1.79 9.43
CA GLN A 355 8.54 0.93 9.46
C GLN A 355 8.52 -0.27 8.49
N ALA A 356 7.35 -0.89 8.26
CA ALA A 356 7.23 -2.09 7.42
C ALA A 356 6.95 -1.80 5.93
N GLY A 357 6.74 -0.54 5.53
CA GLY A 357 6.44 -0.16 4.14
C GLY A 357 7.58 0.59 3.44
N LEU A 358 8.76 0.69 4.06
CA LEU A 358 9.90 1.42 3.50
C LEU A 358 10.49 0.74 2.25
N ASP A 359 10.22 -0.55 2.04
CA ASP A 359 10.61 -1.32 0.86
C ASP A 359 9.74 -1.06 -0.38
N ASP A 360 8.69 -0.26 -0.24
CA ASP A 360 7.75 0.09 -1.31
C ASP A 360 7.89 1.53 -1.83
N VAL A 361 8.90 2.29 -1.39
CA VAL A 361 9.04 3.69 -1.79
C VAL A 361 9.21 3.83 -3.31
N LEU A 362 10.11 3.04 -3.93
CA LEU A 362 10.29 3.05 -5.38
C LEU A 362 9.09 2.44 -6.12
N SER A 363 8.53 1.36 -5.59
CA SER A 363 7.39 0.68 -6.23
C SER A 363 6.19 1.62 -6.27
N ARG A 364 5.83 2.30 -5.17
CA ARG A 364 4.73 3.29 -5.11
C ARG A 364 5.01 4.54 -5.93
N SER A 365 6.27 4.97 -6.05
CA SER A 365 6.64 6.08 -6.93
C SER A 365 6.35 5.77 -8.40
N THR A 366 6.52 4.52 -8.83
CA THR A 366 6.41 4.08 -10.22
C THR A 366 5.06 3.45 -10.57
N SER A 367 4.23 3.16 -9.56
CA SER A 367 2.92 2.52 -9.69
C SER A 367 1.78 3.40 -9.18
N ALA A 368 1.35 3.22 -7.93
CA ALA A 368 0.18 3.86 -7.33
C ALA A 368 0.16 5.38 -7.55
N THR A 369 1.28 6.07 -7.29
CA THR A 369 1.35 7.55 -7.43
C THR A 369 1.06 8.00 -8.85
N ILE A 370 1.64 7.32 -9.85
CA ILE A 370 1.41 7.61 -11.26
C ILE A 370 0.00 7.26 -11.70
N LEU A 371 -0.54 6.14 -11.19
CA LEU A 371 -1.90 5.75 -11.51
C LEU A 371 -2.90 6.79 -11.01
N HIS A 372 -2.75 7.30 -9.79
CA HIS A 372 -3.60 8.38 -9.28
C HIS A 372 -3.55 9.62 -10.18
N MET A 373 -2.35 10.09 -10.54
CA MET A 373 -2.20 11.22 -11.46
C MET A 373 -2.87 10.97 -12.81
N ALA A 374 -2.67 9.77 -13.37
CA ALA A 374 -3.22 9.41 -14.68
C ALA A 374 -4.75 9.34 -14.67
N LEU A 375 -5.34 8.64 -13.70
CA LEU A 375 -6.79 8.43 -13.64
C LEU A 375 -7.55 9.74 -13.43
N THR A 376 -7.15 10.55 -12.46
CA THR A 376 -7.78 11.86 -12.23
C THR A 376 -7.56 12.80 -13.42
N SER A 377 -6.41 12.72 -14.09
CA SER A 377 -6.18 13.44 -15.36
C SER A 377 -7.08 12.97 -16.47
N PHE A 378 -7.43 11.69 -16.58
CA PHE A 378 -8.39 11.22 -17.58
C PHE A 378 -9.79 11.79 -17.34
N VAL A 379 -10.18 11.96 -16.08
CA VAL A 379 -11.45 12.60 -15.74
C VAL A 379 -11.46 14.06 -16.18
N ALA A 380 -10.42 14.84 -15.84
CA ALA A 380 -10.26 16.22 -16.29
C ALA A 380 -10.14 16.33 -17.82
N TYR A 381 -9.47 15.36 -18.45
CA TYR A 381 -9.34 15.24 -19.90
C TYR A 381 -10.71 15.11 -20.58
N GLY A 382 -11.73 14.53 -19.92
CA GLY A 382 -13.10 14.50 -20.46
C GLY A 382 -13.66 15.91 -20.72
N LEU A 383 -13.47 16.85 -19.78
CA LEU A 383 -13.85 18.26 -19.95
C LEU A 383 -12.98 18.95 -21.00
N MET A 384 -11.67 18.72 -20.95
CA MET A 384 -10.73 19.24 -21.93
C MET A 384 -11.11 18.78 -23.35
N TYR A 385 -11.40 17.50 -23.53
CA TYR A 385 -11.81 16.94 -24.81
C TYR A 385 -13.04 17.64 -25.35
N GLY A 386 -14.09 17.81 -24.54
CA GLY A 386 -15.29 18.53 -24.93
C GLY A 386 -15.01 19.97 -25.36
N LYS A 387 -14.11 20.68 -24.68
CA LYS A 387 -13.75 22.07 -25.01
C LYS A 387 -12.92 22.21 -26.29
N TYR A 388 -11.92 21.35 -26.49
CA TYR A 388 -10.88 21.57 -27.51
C TYR A 388 -11.05 20.72 -28.78
N LYS A 389 -11.74 19.57 -28.69
CA LYS A 389 -11.80 18.62 -29.80
C LYS A 389 -13.19 18.05 -30.10
N GLY A 390 -13.95 17.77 -29.06
CA GLY A 390 -15.32 17.31 -29.12
C GLY A 390 -16.30 18.48 -29.23
N ASP A 391 -17.55 18.20 -28.87
CA ASP A 391 -18.59 19.23 -28.77
C ASP A 391 -18.70 19.70 -27.30
N ILE A 392 -18.50 21.00 -27.09
CA ILE A 392 -18.53 21.64 -25.78
C ILE A 392 -19.84 21.38 -25.04
N ASN A 393 -20.96 21.25 -25.75
CA ASN A 393 -22.28 20.99 -25.16
C ASN A 393 -22.37 19.61 -24.49
N TYR A 394 -21.50 18.68 -24.88
CA TYR A 394 -21.42 17.34 -24.30
C TYR A 394 -20.24 17.16 -23.33
N SER A 395 -19.53 18.24 -22.96
CA SER A 395 -18.38 18.20 -22.03
C SER A 395 -18.69 17.46 -20.72
N ALA A 396 -19.86 17.73 -20.13
CA ALA A 396 -20.29 17.04 -18.91
C ALA A 396 -20.47 15.53 -19.14
N GLY A 397 -20.97 15.11 -20.30
CA GLY A 397 -21.08 13.70 -20.66
C GLY A 397 -19.72 13.01 -20.80
N TYR A 398 -18.76 13.67 -21.45
CA TYR A 398 -17.39 13.16 -21.54
C TYR A 398 -16.72 13.06 -20.17
N PHE A 399 -16.91 14.06 -19.31
CA PHE A 399 -16.44 14.05 -17.92
C PHE A 399 -17.03 12.88 -17.13
N VAL A 400 -18.35 12.70 -17.14
CA VAL A 400 -19.03 11.63 -16.40
C VAL A 400 -18.59 10.25 -16.91
N PHE A 401 -18.48 10.08 -18.23
CA PHE A 401 -17.97 8.84 -18.81
C PHE A 401 -16.53 8.55 -18.34
N ALA A 402 -15.64 9.54 -18.43
CA ALA A 402 -14.26 9.38 -18.00
C ALA A 402 -14.14 9.11 -16.49
N PHE A 403 -14.97 9.76 -15.67
CA PHE A 403 -15.07 9.53 -14.23
C PHE A 403 -15.47 8.10 -13.90
N ILE A 404 -16.54 7.60 -14.52
CA ILE A 404 -16.98 6.21 -14.32
C ILE A 404 -15.86 5.25 -14.72
N VAL A 405 -15.26 5.43 -15.91
CA VAL A 405 -14.16 4.58 -16.36
C VAL A 405 -12.97 4.63 -15.40
N ALA A 406 -12.61 5.80 -14.87
CA ALA A 406 -11.54 5.94 -13.87
C ALA A 406 -11.85 5.16 -12.59
N CYS A 407 -13.08 5.24 -12.05
CA CYS A 407 -13.49 4.47 -10.87
C CYS A 407 -13.36 2.97 -11.09
N PHE A 408 -13.78 2.48 -12.26
CA PHE A 408 -13.66 1.06 -12.60
C PHE A 408 -12.19 0.64 -12.74
N ILE A 409 -11.36 1.41 -13.45
CA ILE A 409 -9.94 1.08 -13.63
C ILE A 409 -9.21 1.08 -12.28
N HIS A 410 -9.49 2.05 -11.42
CA HIS A 410 -8.95 2.12 -10.06
C HIS A 410 -9.37 0.89 -9.26
N GLY A 411 -10.68 0.60 -9.20
CA GLY A 411 -11.19 -0.54 -8.46
C GLY A 411 -10.67 -1.88 -8.98
N PHE A 412 -10.49 -2.06 -10.28
CA PHE A 412 -9.86 -3.25 -10.82
C PHE A 412 -8.39 -3.35 -10.44
N TYR A 413 -7.64 -2.23 -10.47
CA TYR A 413 -6.24 -2.21 -10.05
C TYR A 413 -6.10 -2.66 -8.59
N ASP A 414 -6.93 -2.15 -7.69
CA ASP A 414 -6.91 -2.51 -6.28
C ASP A 414 -7.43 -3.93 -6.05
N PHE A 415 -8.47 -4.36 -6.76
CA PHE A 415 -9.04 -5.68 -6.57
C PHE A 415 -8.00 -6.79 -6.74
N TRP A 416 -7.17 -6.75 -7.78
CA TRP A 416 -6.13 -7.77 -7.98
C TRP A 416 -4.97 -7.68 -6.98
N LEU A 417 -4.71 -6.49 -6.41
CA LEU A 417 -3.68 -6.30 -5.39
C LEU A 417 -4.14 -6.69 -3.99
N LEU A 418 -5.42 -6.46 -3.67
CA LEU A 418 -6.00 -6.70 -2.35
C LEU A 418 -6.62 -8.09 -2.21
N SER A 419 -6.88 -8.79 -3.31
CA SER A 419 -7.46 -10.14 -3.27
C SER A 419 -6.47 -11.19 -2.81
N ASP A 420 -6.95 -12.12 -2.00
CA ASP A 420 -6.19 -13.30 -1.57
C ASP A 420 -6.41 -14.52 -2.48
N GLY A 421 -5.78 -15.65 -2.14
CA GLY A 421 -6.02 -16.95 -2.76
C GLY A 421 -5.50 -17.05 -4.21
N TRP A 422 -6.28 -17.68 -5.09
CA TRP A 422 -5.89 -17.82 -6.51
C TRP A 422 -6.07 -16.51 -7.29
N ILE A 423 -6.98 -15.63 -6.85
CA ILE A 423 -7.18 -14.31 -7.47
C ILE A 423 -5.97 -13.42 -7.19
N GLY A 424 -5.42 -13.43 -5.97
CA GLY A 424 -4.20 -12.71 -5.63
C GLY A 424 -2.97 -13.11 -6.47
N GLN A 425 -2.94 -14.34 -7.00
CA GLN A 425 -1.88 -14.77 -7.94
C GLN A 425 -1.94 -14.01 -9.28
N LEU A 426 -3.06 -13.34 -9.57
CA LEU A 426 -3.29 -12.52 -10.75
C LEU A 426 -2.94 -11.03 -10.53
N GLN A 427 -2.24 -10.67 -9.46
CA GLN A 427 -1.76 -9.30 -9.20
C GLN A 427 -0.98 -8.68 -10.37
N PHE A 428 -0.40 -9.50 -11.26
CA PHE A 428 0.26 -9.01 -12.48
C PHE A 428 -0.72 -8.30 -13.45
N LEU A 429 -2.04 -8.53 -13.33
CA LEU A 429 -3.05 -7.79 -14.10
C LEU A 429 -3.05 -6.30 -13.74
N SER A 430 -2.77 -5.94 -12.49
CA SER A 430 -2.57 -4.53 -12.08
C SER A 430 -1.38 -3.88 -12.77
N LEU A 431 -0.33 -4.65 -13.07
CA LEU A 431 0.80 -4.16 -13.90
C LEU A 431 0.35 -3.89 -15.35
N GLY A 432 -0.54 -4.73 -15.89
CA GLY A 432 -1.13 -4.53 -17.22
C GLY A 432 -2.00 -3.27 -17.28
N ILE A 433 -2.82 -3.05 -16.26
CA ILE A 433 -3.63 -1.83 -16.09
C ILE A 433 -2.71 -0.60 -16.04
N LEU A 434 -1.67 -0.65 -15.20
CA LEU A 434 -0.72 0.43 -15.04
C LEU A 434 0.03 0.75 -16.34
N TYR A 435 0.49 -0.27 -17.07
CA TYR A 435 1.13 -0.09 -18.38
C TYR A 435 0.22 0.67 -19.35
N ILE A 436 -1.06 0.26 -19.45
CA ILE A 436 -2.03 0.93 -20.33
C ILE A 436 -2.28 2.36 -19.84
N ALA A 437 -2.46 2.57 -18.54
CA ALA A 437 -2.70 3.89 -17.97
C ALA A 437 -1.55 4.85 -18.25
N VAL A 438 -0.29 4.44 -18.04
CA VAL A 438 0.89 5.26 -18.35
C VAL A 438 0.96 5.65 -19.82
N GLN A 439 0.74 4.68 -20.72
CA GLN A 439 0.68 4.92 -22.17
C GLN A 439 -0.40 5.95 -22.54
N ARG A 440 -1.58 5.87 -21.90
CA ARG A 440 -2.70 6.79 -22.15
C ARG A 440 -2.42 8.15 -21.55
N TYR A 441 -1.75 8.20 -20.41
CA TYR A 441 -1.36 9.43 -19.73
C TYR A 441 -0.35 10.23 -20.56
N GLY A 442 0.70 9.60 -21.09
CA GLY A 442 1.63 10.26 -22.01
C GLY A 442 0.95 10.83 -23.27
N ARG A 443 -0.05 10.13 -23.81
CA ARG A 443 -0.88 10.64 -24.92
C ARG A 443 -1.79 11.79 -24.51
N ALA A 444 -2.36 11.73 -23.31
CA ALA A 444 -3.21 12.80 -22.77
C ALA A 444 -2.40 14.10 -22.62
N ILE A 445 -1.21 14.02 -22.02
CA ILE A 445 -0.24 15.13 -21.94
C ILE A 445 0.09 15.65 -23.35
N THR A 446 0.46 14.75 -24.28
CA THR A 446 0.82 15.16 -25.64
C THR A 446 -0.32 15.88 -26.36
N ASN A 447 -1.55 15.38 -26.27
CA ASN A 447 -2.71 16.04 -26.87
C ASN A 447 -3.01 17.39 -26.21
N ALA A 448 -2.87 17.49 -24.89
CA ALA A 448 -3.06 18.73 -24.16
C ALA A 448 -2.02 19.79 -24.58
N LEU A 449 -0.76 19.40 -24.78
CA LEU A 449 0.28 20.27 -25.33
C LEU A 449 0.04 20.63 -26.81
N ASN A 450 -0.45 19.70 -27.62
CA ASN A 450 -0.73 19.96 -29.04
C ASN A 450 -1.83 21.02 -29.24
N TYR A 451 -2.77 21.12 -28.30
CA TYR A 451 -3.92 22.02 -28.36
C TYR A 451 -3.80 23.24 -27.46
N SER A 452 -2.68 23.39 -26.75
CA SER A 452 -2.38 24.56 -25.92
C SER A 452 -2.54 25.82 -26.76
N GLU A 453 -3.22 26.81 -26.18
CA GLU A 453 -3.41 28.15 -26.72
C GLU A 453 -2.06 28.85 -27.00
N PHE A 454 -1.02 28.49 -26.25
CA PHE A 454 0.33 29.04 -26.33
C PHE A 454 1.25 28.25 -27.27
N ASN A 455 0.78 27.13 -27.82
CA ASN A 455 1.54 26.36 -28.79
C ASN A 455 1.64 27.10 -30.14
N THR A 456 2.84 27.56 -30.48
CA THR A 456 3.14 28.27 -31.73
C THR A 456 3.99 27.45 -32.70
N LYS A 457 4.47 26.26 -32.31
CA LYS A 457 5.49 25.51 -33.06
C LYS A 457 4.89 24.37 -33.90
N LYS A 458 5.49 24.09 -35.07
CA LYS A 458 5.10 22.96 -35.93
C LYS A 458 5.55 21.60 -35.39
N GLY A 459 6.55 21.58 -34.51
CA GLY A 459 7.07 20.37 -33.86
C GLY A 459 8.03 20.72 -32.73
N GLN A 460 7.90 20.05 -31.58
CA GLN A 460 8.81 20.15 -30.44
C GLN A 460 8.94 18.77 -29.79
N LEU A 461 10.19 18.32 -29.60
CA LEU A 461 10.50 17.13 -28.80
C LEU A 461 10.82 17.58 -27.37
N ILE A 462 10.04 17.10 -26.42
CA ILE A 462 10.27 17.29 -24.98
C ILE A 462 10.99 16.05 -24.47
N ARG A 463 12.19 16.24 -23.93
CA ARG A 463 13.00 15.16 -23.37
C ARG A 463 13.01 15.25 -21.84
N SER A 464 12.65 14.16 -21.19
CA SER A 464 12.65 13.99 -19.74
C SER A 464 13.27 12.65 -19.31
N SER A 465 13.76 11.84 -20.26
CA SER A 465 14.28 10.50 -19.99
C SER A 465 15.46 10.50 -19.00
N GLU A 466 16.41 11.44 -19.11
CA GLU A 466 17.51 11.55 -18.15
C GLU A 466 17.04 12.00 -16.77
N PHE A 467 16.06 12.92 -16.73
CA PHE A 467 15.47 13.39 -15.49
C PHE A 467 14.70 12.29 -14.76
N LEU A 468 13.86 11.54 -15.48
CA LEU A 468 13.12 10.39 -14.95
C LEU A 468 14.09 9.33 -14.42
N ALA A 469 15.11 8.96 -15.21
CA ALA A 469 16.09 7.96 -14.81
C ALA A 469 16.89 8.38 -13.56
N LEU A 470 17.32 9.66 -13.50
CA LEU A 470 18.06 10.19 -12.35
C LEU A 470 17.19 10.24 -11.10
N SER A 471 15.97 10.76 -11.20
CA SER A 471 15.06 10.92 -10.06
C SER A 471 14.64 9.56 -9.49
N LEU A 472 14.30 8.60 -10.34
CA LEU A 472 13.96 7.23 -9.91
C LEU A 472 15.17 6.53 -9.28
N SER A 473 16.38 6.81 -9.76
CA SER A 473 17.61 6.32 -9.13
C SER A 473 17.85 6.94 -7.76
N ILE A 474 17.58 8.24 -7.57
CA ILE A 474 17.66 8.90 -6.26
C ILE A 474 16.67 8.28 -5.28
N ILE A 475 15.42 8.04 -5.70
CA ILE A 475 14.40 7.39 -4.87
C ILE A 475 14.84 5.97 -4.48
N ALA A 476 15.41 5.21 -5.42
CA ALA A 476 15.92 3.87 -5.15
C ALA A 476 17.11 3.87 -4.17
N VAL A 477 18.05 4.80 -4.33
CA VAL A 477 19.17 4.99 -3.39
C VAL A 477 18.66 5.38 -2.00
N TYR A 478 17.66 6.25 -1.94
CA TYR A 478 17.02 6.64 -0.69
C TYR A 478 16.39 5.45 0.02
N GLN A 479 15.57 4.65 -0.67
CA GLN A 479 14.97 3.44 -0.12
C GLN A 479 16.04 2.50 0.44
N TYR A 480 17.08 2.23 -0.35
CA TYR A 480 18.21 1.38 0.06
C TYR A 480 18.91 1.92 1.32
N ALA A 481 19.18 3.22 1.38
CA ALA A 481 19.80 3.86 2.53
C ALA A 481 18.89 3.86 3.78
N ALA A 482 17.59 4.08 3.61
CA ALA A 482 16.62 4.07 4.70
C ALA A 482 16.50 2.67 5.33
N ILE A 483 16.49 1.62 4.51
CA ILE A 483 16.51 0.23 4.96
C ILE A 483 17.83 -0.10 5.66
N GLY A 484 18.97 0.35 5.11
CA GLY A 484 20.27 0.19 5.75
C GLY A 484 20.32 0.85 7.12
N TYR A 485 19.86 2.09 7.23
CA TYR A 485 19.79 2.83 8.48
C TYR A 485 18.88 2.17 9.53
N LYS A 486 17.74 1.60 9.12
CA LYS A 486 16.77 1.00 10.04
C LYS A 486 17.06 -0.45 10.40
N PHE A 487 17.55 -1.23 9.45
CA PHE A 487 17.60 -2.69 9.54
C PHE A 487 18.99 -3.28 9.27
N GLY A 488 20.00 -2.45 8.97
CA GLY A 488 21.37 -2.86 8.71
C GLY A 488 21.67 -3.15 7.24
N ALA A 489 22.97 -3.11 6.89
CA ALA A 489 23.45 -3.20 5.52
C ALA A 489 23.09 -4.52 4.80
N GLU A 490 23.14 -5.66 5.49
CA GLU A 490 22.82 -6.96 4.90
C GLU A 490 21.37 -7.00 4.39
N ASN A 491 20.43 -6.51 5.21
CA ASN A 491 19.02 -6.43 4.88
C ASN A 491 18.76 -5.46 3.72
N ALA A 492 19.48 -4.34 3.68
CA ALA A 492 19.44 -3.42 2.56
C ALA A 492 19.92 -4.08 1.25
N ASN A 493 20.98 -4.89 1.28
CA ASN A 493 21.50 -5.58 0.10
C ASN A 493 20.52 -6.60 -0.47
N ILE A 494 19.80 -7.34 0.39
CA ILE A 494 18.73 -8.25 -0.05
C ILE A 494 17.58 -7.46 -0.67
N ASN A 495 17.15 -6.38 -0.01
CA ASN A 495 16.09 -5.53 -0.53
C ASN A 495 16.46 -4.91 -1.88
N LEU A 496 17.71 -4.46 -2.07
CA LEU A 496 18.19 -3.86 -3.30
C LEU A 496 17.92 -4.75 -4.52
N PHE A 497 18.22 -6.04 -4.41
CA PHE A 497 17.98 -6.99 -5.50
C PHE A 497 16.48 -7.10 -5.83
N MET A 498 15.63 -7.22 -4.81
CA MET A 498 14.17 -7.32 -4.98
C MET A 498 13.57 -6.01 -5.51
N MET A 499 14.02 -4.87 -5.02
CA MET A 499 13.62 -3.54 -5.47
C MET A 499 13.89 -3.36 -6.96
N ILE A 500 15.10 -3.74 -7.42
CA ILE A 500 15.46 -3.68 -8.84
C ILE A 500 14.58 -4.63 -9.65
N LEU A 501 14.44 -5.88 -9.22
CA LEU A 501 13.63 -6.88 -9.94
C LEU A 501 12.17 -6.45 -10.10
N ASN A 502 11.56 -5.95 -9.02
CA ASN A 502 10.15 -5.56 -8.99
C ASN A 502 9.87 -4.25 -9.72
N SER A 503 10.84 -3.32 -9.75
CA SER A 503 10.62 -1.97 -10.29
C SER A 503 11.20 -1.76 -11.70
N ALA A 504 12.15 -2.60 -12.16
CA ALA A 504 12.85 -2.38 -13.43
C ALA A 504 11.90 -2.27 -14.63
N PHE A 505 10.87 -3.13 -14.69
CA PHE A 505 9.89 -3.09 -15.77
C PHE A 505 9.08 -1.79 -15.77
N LEU A 506 8.63 -1.33 -14.59
CA LEU A 506 7.86 -0.10 -14.46
C LEU A 506 8.70 1.15 -14.74
N VAL A 507 9.94 1.19 -14.24
CA VAL A 507 10.91 2.25 -14.53
C VAL A 507 11.16 2.34 -16.04
N PHE A 508 11.35 1.20 -16.71
CA PHE A 508 11.54 1.14 -18.16
C PHE A 508 10.32 1.72 -18.90
N ILE A 509 9.10 1.30 -18.55
CA ILE A 509 7.87 1.81 -19.17
C ILE A 509 7.74 3.32 -18.99
N LEU A 510 7.99 3.84 -17.78
CA LEU A 510 7.87 5.27 -17.51
C LEU A 510 8.85 6.07 -18.37
N ILE A 511 10.10 5.62 -18.46
CA ILE A 511 11.11 6.29 -19.29
C ILE A 511 10.76 6.18 -20.78
N GLU A 512 10.29 5.02 -21.25
CA GLU A 512 9.90 4.82 -22.65
C GLU A 512 8.73 5.73 -23.06
N VAL A 513 7.73 5.87 -22.19
CA VAL A 513 6.49 6.58 -22.52
C VAL A 513 6.58 8.07 -22.26
N LEU A 514 7.12 8.45 -21.10
CA LEU A 514 7.12 9.84 -20.64
C LEU A 514 8.45 10.54 -20.95
N GLY A 515 9.51 9.78 -21.24
CA GLY A 515 10.86 10.31 -21.47
C GLY A 515 11.00 11.11 -22.75
N GLU A 516 10.18 10.86 -23.76
CA GLU A 516 10.17 11.59 -25.04
C GLU A 516 8.75 11.86 -25.53
N LEU A 517 8.31 13.11 -25.42
CA LEU A 517 6.99 13.55 -25.91
C LEU A 517 7.15 14.39 -27.17
N ASN A 518 6.54 13.93 -28.26
CA ASN A 518 6.55 14.63 -29.55
C ASN A 518 5.29 15.46 -29.71
N VAL A 519 5.43 16.77 -29.66
CA VAL A 519 4.33 17.73 -29.69
C VAL A 519 4.29 18.43 -31.04
N SER A 520 3.10 18.53 -31.65
CA SER A 520 2.85 19.25 -32.89
C SER A 520 1.48 19.92 -32.83
N LYS A 521 1.45 21.24 -33.11
CA LYS A 521 0.24 22.05 -32.99
C LYS A 521 -0.95 21.47 -33.77
N GLY A 522 -2.08 21.33 -33.10
CA GLY A 522 -3.36 20.89 -33.69
C GLY A 522 -3.43 19.40 -34.01
N TYR A 523 -2.42 18.61 -33.67
CA TYR A 523 -2.43 17.15 -33.86
C TYR A 523 -3.14 16.47 -32.67
N TRP A 524 -4.07 15.56 -32.95
CA TRP A 524 -4.83 14.84 -31.91
C TRP A 524 -4.83 13.34 -32.17
N VAL A 525 -4.42 12.57 -31.16
CA VAL A 525 -4.49 11.10 -31.20
C VAL A 525 -5.45 10.60 -30.14
N SER A 526 -6.51 9.88 -30.53
CA SER A 526 -7.45 9.33 -29.53
C SER A 526 -6.71 8.50 -28.46
N ILE A 527 -6.96 8.83 -27.19
CA ILE A 527 -6.42 8.09 -26.04
C ILE A 527 -6.95 6.65 -26.00
N LEU A 528 -8.04 6.34 -26.71
CA LEU A 528 -8.61 4.99 -26.83
C LEU A 528 -7.97 4.16 -27.95
N LYS A 529 -7.24 4.75 -28.89
CA LYS A 529 -6.68 4.04 -30.06
C LYS A 529 -5.59 3.06 -29.63
N ILE A 530 -5.76 1.75 -29.87
CA ILE A 530 -4.81 0.71 -29.39
C ILE A 530 -3.54 0.60 -30.26
N LYS A 531 -3.55 0.99 -31.54
CA LYS A 531 -2.35 0.90 -32.40
C LYS A 531 -1.22 1.79 -31.89
N SER A 532 -0.05 1.18 -31.73
CA SER A 532 1.26 1.82 -31.57
C SER A 532 1.79 2.25 -32.95
N TYR A 533 2.50 3.39 -32.97
CA TYR A 533 3.23 3.95 -34.12
C TYR A 533 2.41 4.44 -35.32
N GLU A 534 2.07 5.73 -35.29
CA GLU A 534 2.55 6.61 -36.37
C GLU A 534 3.69 7.41 -35.74
N LYS A 535 4.95 7.07 -36.05
CA LYS A 535 6.00 8.09 -35.97
C LYS A 535 5.49 9.19 -36.89
N VAL A 536 5.05 10.31 -36.31
CA VAL A 536 4.86 11.55 -37.06
C VAL A 536 6.15 11.69 -37.85
N GLY A 537 6.05 11.58 -39.18
CA GLY A 537 7.21 11.63 -40.05
C GLY A 537 8.02 12.85 -39.66
N ARG A 538 9.33 12.68 -39.49
CA ARG A 538 10.25 13.82 -39.51
C ARG A 538 10.02 14.51 -40.85
N MET A 539 9.21 15.55 -40.88
CA MET A 539 9.13 16.52 -41.97
C MET A 539 9.89 17.75 -41.54
#